data_AF-A0A7S4BYE2-F1
#
_entry.id   AF-A0A7S4BYE2-F1
#
_cell.length_a   1.000
_cell.length_b   1.000
_cell.length_c   1.000
_cell.angle_alpha   90.00
_cell.angle_beta   90.00
_cell.angle_gamma   90.00
#
_symmetry.space_group_name_H-M   'P 1'
#
loop_
_entity.id
_entity.type
_entity.pdbx_description
1 polymer ?
#
loop_
_entity_poly.entity_id
_entity_poly.type
_entity_poly.pdbx_seq_one_letter_code
_entity_poly.pdbx_strand_id
1 'polypeptide(L)'
;MAALLLSIGAAGAFEPLHAPSQAWAPLVGLLNDWQFTRDFAVTVGNASGVVFNFQKGSMTLDTRVKTASTSKWPMAMALASAVADGTIKSLDTKANEVIPWWTKNVSDSRSMVTLRHLLSFTSGFGSGSPGGSEKPATT
;
A
#
# COMPACT_ATOMS: atom_id res chain seq x y z
N MET A 1 24.16 12.38 50.24
CA MET A 1 22.99 11.55 49.90
C MET A 1 22.57 11.90 48.48
N ALA A 2 22.73 10.96 47.55
CA ALA A 2 22.29 11.11 46.17
C ALA A 2 20.81 10.73 46.07
N ALA A 3 19.98 11.61 45.49
CA ALA A 3 18.62 11.28 45.10
C ALA A 3 18.62 11.03 43.59
N LEU A 4 18.53 9.75 43.23
CA LEU A 4 18.35 9.26 41.88
C LEU A 4 16.87 9.47 41.48
N LEU A 5 16.58 10.48 40.66
CA LEU A 5 15.28 10.63 40.02
C LEU A 5 15.27 9.76 38.75
N LEU A 6 14.57 8.62 38.82
CA LEU A 6 14.18 7.87 37.62
C LEU A 6 13.18 8.72 36.83
N SER A 7 13.61 9.23 35.67
CA SER A 7 12.69 9.71 34.65
C SER A 7 12.07 8.52 33.93
N ILE A 8 10.80 8.26 34.20
CA ILE A 8 9.96 7.38 33.39
C ILE A 8 9.82 8.03 32.02
N GLY A 9 10.20 7.28 30.98
CA GLY A 9 10.19 7.73 29.59
C GLY A 9 8.85 8.33 29.20
N ALA A 10 8.87 9.57 28.73
CA ALA A 10 7.73 10.20 28.11
C ALA A 10 7.31 9.34 26.91
N ALA A 11 6.07 8.83 26.96
CA ALA A 11 5.36 8.45 25.75
C ALA A 11 5.42 9.68 24.83
N GLY A 12 6.17 9.56 23.73
CA GLY A 12 6.40 10.65 22.80
C GLY A 12 5.06 11.22 22.34
N ALA A 13 4.71 12.40 22.84
CA ALA A 13 3.71 13.22 22.22
C ALA A 13 4.16 13.40 20.76
N PHE A 14 3.26 13.14 19.82
CA PHE A 14 3.48 13.43 18.42
C PHE A 14 3.57 14.96 18.31
N GLU A 15 4.79 15.48 18.41
CA GLU A 15 5.07 16.89 18.13
C GLU A 15 4.42 17.23 16.78
N PRO A 16 3.63 18.31 16.67
CA PRO A 16 3.06 18.68 15.40
C PRO A 16 4.21 19.00 14.45
N LEU A 17 4.49 18.08 13.53
CA LEU A 17 5.51 18.24 12.50
C LEU A 17 5.22 19.53 11.75
N HIS A 18 6.07 20.53 12.01
CA HIS A 18 6.20 21.86 11.43
C HIS A 18 4.97 22.43 10.69
N ALA A 19 4.53 23.63 11.10
CA ALA A 19 3.68 24.46 10.24
C ALA A 19 4.25 24.47 8.82
N PRO A 20 3.43 24.30 7.75
CA PRO A 20 3.95 24.18 6.40
C PRO A 20 4.87 25.35 6.13
N SER A 21 6.16 25.07 5.90
CA SER A 21 7.10 26.11 5.50
C SER A 21 6.55 26.85 4.28
N GLN A 22 6.98 28.09 4.05
CA GLN A 22 6.52 28.90 2.92
C GLN A 22 6.60 28.16 1.56
N ALA A 23 7.51 27.18 1.44
CA ALA A 23 7.63 26.28 0.30
C ALA A 23 6.34 25.50 -0.04
N TRP A 24 5.51 25.19 0.95
CA TRP A 24 4.26 24.45 0.76
C TRP A 24 3.04 25.33 0.49
N ALA A 25 3.18 26.66 0.56
CA ALA A 25 2.05 27.58 0.36
C ALA A 25 1.29 27.34 -0.97
N PRO A 26 1.95 27.07 -2.12
CA PRO A 26 1.23 26.74 -3.35
C PRO A 26 0.42 25.45 -3.24
N LEU A 27 0.97 24.40 -2.62
CA LEU A 27 0.25 23.14 -2.42
C LEU A 27 -0.94 23.33 -1.47
N VAL A 28 -0.77 24.06 -0.37
CA VAL A 28 -1.85 24.37 0.57
C VAL A 28 -2.98 25.13 -0.13
N GLY A 29 -2.66 26.11 -1.00
CA GLY A 29 -3.65 26.80 -1.83
C GLY A 29 -4.46 25.82 -2.69
N LEU A 30 -3.78 24.95 -3.45
CA LEU A 30 -4.43 23.94 -4.29
C LEU A 30 -5.32 22.97 -3.49
N LEU A 31 -4.87 22.51 -2.32
CA LEU A 31 -5.64 21.59 -1.49
C LEU A 31 -6.85 22.29 -0.84
N ASN A 32 -6.70 23.55 -0.43
CA ASN A 32 -7.82 24.36 0.05
C ASN A 32 -8.88 24.58 -1.04
N ASP A 33 -8.43 24.81 -2.28
CA ASP A 33 -9.32 25.04 -3.42
C ASP A 33 -9.85 23.74 -4.06
N TRP A 34 -9.38 22.57 -3.63
CA TRP A 34 -9.82 21.28 -4.16
C TRP A 34 -11.32 21.04 -3.99
N GLN A 35 -12.05 20.87 -5.11
CA GLN A 35 -13.52 20.79 -5.14
C GLN A 35 -14.08 19.37 -5.27
N PHE A 36 -13.27 18.37 -5.64
CA PHE A 36 -13.78 17.02 -5.94
C PHE A 36 -14.14 16.20 -4.69
N THR A 37 -13.53 16.52 -3.55
CA THR A 37 -13.74 15.85 -2.27
C THR A 37 -13.69 16.85 -1.13
N ARG A 38 -14.58 16.69 -0.16
CA ARG A 38 -14.69 17.61 1.00
C ARG A 38 -13.78 17.22 2.16
N ASP A 39 -13.70 15.92 2.42
CA ASP A 39 -12.93 15.36 3.53
C ASP A 39 -11.74 14.55 3.00
N PHE A 40 -10.53 15.01 3.24
CA PHE A 40 -9.32 14.28 2.87
C PHE A 40 -8.11 14.69 3.70
N ALA A 41 -7.08 13.85 3.73
CA ALA A 41 -5.79 14.16 4.31
C ALA A 41 -4.66 13.85 3.31
N VAL A 42 -3.60 14.64 3.36
CA VAL A 42 -2.39 14.48 2.55
C VAL A 42 -1.19 14.44 3.48
N THR A 43 -0.29 13.50 3.24
CA THR A 43 1.00 13.42 3.89
C THR A 43 2.09 13.32 2.83
N VAL A 44 3.21 14.01 3.03
CA VAL A 44 4.42 13.87 2.21
C VAL A 44 5.57 13.56 3.15
N GLY A 45 6.33 12.53 2.81
CA GLY A 45 7.55 12.14 3.53
C GLY A 45 8.73 12.01 2.59
N ASN A 46 9.92 12.03 3.19
CA ASN A 46 11.18 11.69 2.54
C ASN A 46 11.98 10.73 3.46
N ALA A 47 13.25 10.48 3.14
CA ALA A 47 14.11 9.59 3.91
C ALA A 47 14.25 9.99 5.39
N SER A 48 14.03 11.27 5.73
CA SER A 48 14.10 11.79 7.10
C SER A 48 12.76 11.74 7.85
N GLY A 49 11.68 11.27 7.22
CA GLY A 49 10.35 11.18 7.80
C GLY A 49 9.32 12.07 7.10
N VAL A 50 8.21 12.32 7.79
CA VAL A 50 7.11 13.16 7.28
C VAL A 50 7.53 14.63 7.31
N VAL A 51 7.38 15.32 6.19
CA VAL A 51 7.78 16.73 5.99
C VAL A 51 6.61 17.66 5.71
N PHE A 52 5.42 17.10 5.49
CA PHE A 52 4.18 17.86 5.28
C PHE A 52 2.98 17.00 5.64
N ASN A 53 2.02 17.63 6.33
CA ASN A 53 0.70 17.07 6.59
C ASN A 53 -0.36 18.13 6.32
N PHE A 54 -1.49 17.71 5.76
CA PHE A 54 -2.66 18.54 5.53
C PHE A 54 -3.91 17.72 5.78
N GLN A 55 -4.91 18.32 6.39
CA GLN A 55 -6.21 17.72 6.67
C GLN A 55 -7.29 18.73 6.29
N LYS A 56 -8.34 18.28 5.59
CA LYS A 56 -9.49 19.09 5.19
C LYS A 56 -10.78 18.41 5.64
N GLY A 57 -11.70 19.22 6.14
CA GLY A 57 -12.99 18.76 6.64
C GLY A 57 -12.83 17.94 7.93
N SER A 58 -13.48 16.79 7.99
CA SER A 58 -13.53 15.89 9.14
C SER A 58 -12.53 14.73 9.08
N MET A 59 -11.84 14.54 7.95
CA MET A 59 -10.84 13.47 7.81
C MET A 59 -9.52 13.85 8.48
N THR A 60 -9.00 12.94 9.29
CA THR A 60 -7.67 13.03 9.90
C THR A 60 -6.75 11.95 9.29
N LEU A 61 -5.45 12.03 9.61
CA LEU A 61 -4.47 11.01 9.20
C LEU A 61 -4.74 9.64 9.87
N ASP A 62 -5.46 9.61 10.99
CA ASP A 62 -5.83 8.39 11.71
C ASP A 62 -7.21 7.85 11.29
N THR A 63 -7.92 8.55 10.41
CA THR A 63 -9.22 8.11 9.91
C THR A 63 -9.06 6.86 9.06
N ARG A 64 -9.73 5.77 9.46
CA ARG A 64 -9.74 4.52 8.70
C ARG A 64 -10.57 4.67 7.44
N VAL A 65 -9.98 4.38 6.28
CA VAL A 65 -10.65 4.45 4.97
C VAL A 65 -10.57 3.11 4.24
N LYS A 66 -11.54 2.84 3.36
CA LYS A 66 -11.45 1.75 2.39
C LYS A 66 -10.47 2.18 1.30
N THR A 67 -9.37 1.45 1.14
CA THR A 67 -8.24 1.84 0.28
C THR A 67 -8.32 1.25 -1.14
N ALA A 68 -9.30 0.39 -1.43
CA ALA A 68 -9.51 -0.22 -2.75
C ALA A 68 -8.19 -0.71 -3.38
N SER A 69 -7.85 -0.26 -4.60
CA SER A 69 -6.63 -0.69 -5.30
C SER A 69 -5.32 -0.35 -4.58
N THR A 70 -5.29 0.62 -3.66
CA THR A 70 -4.10 0.92 -2.85
C THR A 70 -3.68 -0.28 -1.97
N SER A 71 -4.60 -1.20 -1.66
CA SER A 71 -4.30 -2.46 -0.97
C SER A 71 -3.33 -3.39 -1.73
N LYS A 72 -3.15 -3.19 -3.05
CA LYS A 72 -2.23 -4.00 -3.86
C LYS A 72 -0.78 -3.84 -3.41
N TRP A 73 -0.37 -2.64 -3.00
CA TRP A 73 1.02 -2.38 -2.59
C TRP A 73 1.43 -3.14 -1.32
N PRO A 74 0.71 -3.07 -0.18
CA PRO A 74 1.07 -3.85 1.00
C PRO A 74 1.00 -5.37 0.74
N MET A 75 0.08 -5.84 -0.12
CA MET A 75 0.08 -7.24 -0.56
C MET A 75 1.36 -7.62 -1.31
N ALA A 76 1.81 -6.77 -2.26
CA ALA A 76 3.05 -6.98 -2.98
C ALA A 76 4.27 -6.97 -2.04
N MET A 77 4.28 -6.11 -1.03
CA MET A 77 5.33 -6.09 0.00
C MET A 77 5.35 -7.38 0.82
N ALA A 78 4.19 -7.89 1.23
CA ALA A 78 4.12 -9.17 1.94
C ALA A 78 4.71 -10.33 1.12
N LEU A 79 4.41 -10.39 -0.18
CA LEU A 79 4.98 -11.40 -1.08
C LEU A 79 6.49 -11.20 -1.31
N ALA A 80 6.94 -9.96 -1.44
CA ALA A 80 8.37 -9.66 -1.55
C ALA A 80 9.13 -10.09 -0.28
N SER A 81 8.56 -9.90 0.90
CA SER A 81 9.12 -10.39 2.17
C SER A 81 9.21 -11.91 2.22
N ALA A 82 8.17 -12.62 1.78
CA ALA A 82 8.19 -14.09 1.70
C ALA A 82 9.23 -14.62 0.69
N VAL A 83 9.59 -13.83 -0.33
CA VAL A 83 10.72 -14.16 -1.21
C VAL A 83 12.04 -13.88 -0.51
N ALA A 84 12.15 -12.75 0.19
CA ALA A 84 13.38 -12.34 0.86
C ALA A 84 13.78 -13.28 1.99
N ASP A 85 12.82 -13.87 2.71
CA ASP A 85 13.09 -14.83 3.79
C ASP A 85 13.21 -16.30 3.31
N GLY A 86 13.01 -16.54 2.01
CA GLY A 86 13.12 -17.86 1.39
C GLY A 86 11.86 -18.75 1.52
N THR A 87 10.77 -18.27 2.13
CA THR A 87 9.48 -18.99 2.18
C THR A 87 8.95 -19.28 0.76
N ILE A 88 9.11 -18.32 -0.15
CA ILE A 88 8.87 -18.47 -1.58
C ILE A 88 10.21 -18.36 -2.29
N LYS A 89 10.52 -19.34 -3.15
CA LYS A 89 11.84 -19.43 -3.80
C LYS A 89 12.19 -18.18 -4.61
N SER A 90 11.27 -17.66 -5.42
CA SER A 90 11.43 -16.41 -6.16
C SER A 90 10.09 -15.89 -6.69
N LEU A 91 10.08 -14.70 -7.28
CA LEU A 91 8.91 -14.22 -8.03
C LEU A 91 8.62 -15.04 -9.29
N ASP A 92 9.56 -15.85 -9.76
CA ASP A 92 9.39 -16.75 -10.91
C ASP A 92 8.84 -18.12 -10.51
N THR A 93 8.60 -18.37 -9.21
CA THR A 93 7.81 -19.50 -8.73
C THR A 93 6.44 -19.50 -9.39
N LYS A 94 6.02 -20.66 -9.92
CA LYS A 94 4.70 -20.79 -10.53
C LYS A 94 3.61 -20.73 -9.46
N ALA A 95 2.47 -20.15 -9.81
CA ALA A 95 1.34 -20.02 -8.90
C ALA A 95 0.87 -21.39 -8.35
N ASN A 96 0.93 -22.45 -9.16
CA ASN A 96 0.55 -23.81 -8.76
C ASN A 96 1.56 -24.54 -7.85
N GLU A 97 2.71 -23.95 -7.59
CA GLU A 97 3.65 -24.44 -6.58
C GLU A 97 3.24 -23.98 -5.17
N VAL A 98 2.55 -22.83 -5.06
CA VAL A 98 2.22 -22.19 -3.77
C VAL A 98 0.72 -22.07 -3.49
N ILE A 99 -0.14 -22.16 -4.51
CA ILE A 99 -1.59 -22.07 -4.39
C ILE A 99 -2.21 -23.45 -4.70
N PRO A 100 -2.70 -24.19 -3.69
CA PRO A 100 -3.10 -25.60 -3.87
C PRO A 100 -4.21 -25.84 -4.90
N TRP A 101 -5.12 -24.88 -5.08
CA TRP A 101 -6.24 -25.00 -6.01
C TRP A 101 -5.89 -24.59 -7.44
N TRP A 102 -4.69 -24.07 -7.69
CA TRP A 102 -4.27 -23.66 -9.01
C TRP A 102 -3.98 -24.87 -9.90
N THR A 103 -4.40 -24.80 -11.16
CA THR A 103 -4.23 -25.91 -12.10
C THR A 103 -2.75 -26.30 -12.31
N LYS A 104 -2.49 -27.60 -12.30
CA LYS A 104 -1.20 -28.22 -12.65
C LYS A 104 -1.23 -28.85 -14.05
N ASN A 105 -2.36 -28.78 -14.75
CA ASN A 105 -2.48 -29.32 -16.10
C ASN A 105 -1.61 -28.51 -17.07
N VAL A 106 -0.60 -29.13 -17.66
CA VAL A 106 0.33 -28.49 -18.60
C VAL A 106 -0.33 -27.99 -19.88
N SER A 107 -1.49 -28.55 -20.25
CA SER A 107 -2.30 -28.07 -21.38
C SER A 107 -3.13 -26.83 -21.03
N ASP A 108 -3.27 -26.51 -19.74
CA ASP A 108 -3.90 -25.27 -19.27
C ASP A 108 -2.80 -24.22 -19.11
N SER A 109 -2.85 -23.15 -19.92
CA SER A 109 -1.83 -22.09 -19.93
C SER A 109 -1.66 -21.41 -18.56
N ARG A 110 -2.69 -21.44 -17.71
CA ARG A 110 -2.61 -20.91 -16.34
C ARG A 110 -1.59 -21.65 -15.48
N SER A 111 -1.25 -22.90 -15.81
CA SER A 111 -0.22 -23.68 -15.11
C SER A 111 1.19 -23.10 -15.25
N MET A 112 1.40 -22.18 -16.19
CA MET A 112 2.68 -21.51 -16.46
C MET A 112 2.75 -20.09 -15.86
N VAL A 113 1.68 -19.63 -15.19
CA VAL A 113 1.62 -18.32 -14.54
C VAL A 113 2.55 -18.30 -13.32
N THR A 114 3.43 -17.30 -13.23
CA THR A 114 4.31 -17.06 -12.08
C THR A 114 3.73 -16.00 -11.16
N LEU A 115 4.27 -15.89 -9.94
CA LEU A 115 3.92 -14.81 -9.03
C LEU A 115 4.24 -13.43 -9.62
N ARG A 116 5.34 -13.31 -10.39
CA ARG A 116 5.69 -12.10 -11.15
C ARG A 116 4.56 -11.70 -12.09
N HIS A 117 4.03 -12.64 -12.88
CA HIS A 117 2.92 -12.36 -13.81
C HIS A 117 1.69 -11.80 -13.08
N LEU A 118 1.37 -12.32 -11.89
CA LEU A 118 0.23 -11.85 -11.09
C LEU A 118 0.47 -10.46 -10.51
N LEU A 119 1.66 -10.20 -9.98
CA LEU A 119 2.02 -8.92 -9.38
C LEU A 119 2.21 -7.79 -10.39
N SER A 120 2.57 -8.12 -11.64
CA SER A 120 2.74 -7.15 -12.73
C SER A 120 1.55 -7.05 -13.68
N PHE A 121 0.44 -7.74 -13.41
CA PHE A 121 -0.74 -7.77 -14.28
C PHE A 121 -0.43 -8.23 -15.73
N THR A 122 0.47 -9.20 -15.87
CA THR A 122 0.85 -9.78 -17.18
C THR A 122 0.48 -11.26 -17.30
N SER A 123 -0.35 -11.78 -16.39
CA SER A 123 -0.82 -13.17 -16.42
C SER A 123 -1.83 -13.47 -17.54
N GLY A 124 -2.36 -12.44 -18.21
CA GLY A 124 -3.46 -12.56 -19.17
C GLY A 124 -4.85 -12.65 -18.52
N PHE A 125 -4.96 -12.41 -17.20
CA PHE A 125 -6.26 -12.33 -16.52
C PHE A 125 -6.85 -10.92 -16.58
N GLY A 126 -8.16 -10.86 -16.79
CA GLY A 126 -8.99 -9.67 -16.86
C GLY A 126 -9.14 -9.12 -18.28
N SER A 127 -10.25 -8.43 -18.53
CA SER A 127 -10.49 -7.68 -19.77
C SER A 127 -9.77 -6.31 -19.82
N GLY A 128 -8.80 -6.09 -18.93
CA GLY A 128 -8.19 -4.78 -18.68
C GLY A 128 -8.99 -3.86 -17.75
N SER A 129 -10.13 -4.30 -17.23
CA SER A 129 -10.92 -3.53 -16.25
C SER A 129 -10.54 -3.89 -14.81
N PRO A 130 -10.14 -2.93 -13.95
CA PRO A 130 -9.85 -3.21 -12.54
C PRO A 130 -11.07 -3.78 -11.81
N GLY A 131 -10.95 -4.99 -11.26
CA GLY A 131 -12.02 -5.62 -10.46
C GLY A 131 -13.16 -6.26 -11.26
N GLY A 132 -13.03 -6.38 -12.58
CA GLY A 132 -13.96 -7.17 -13.38
C GLY A 132 -13.86 -8.66 -13.04
N SER A 133 -14.99 -9.30 -12.75
CA SER A 133 -15.07 -10.76 -12.72
C SER A 133 -14.97 -11.27 -14.16
N GLU A 134 -14.04 -12.16 -14.44
CA GLU A 134 -14.08 -12.93 -15.69
C GLU A 134 -15.38 -13.75 -15.68
N LYS A 135 -16.21 -13.58 -16.71
CA LYS A 135 -17.24 -14.59 -16.99
C LYS A 135 -16.50 -15.88 -17.35
N PRO A 136 -16.88 -17.03 -16.77
CA PRO A 136 -16.36 -18.32 -17.23
C PRO A 136 -16.55 -18.41 -18.75
N ALA A 137 -15.51 -18.85 -19.45
CA ALA A 137 -15.63 -19.17 -20.87
C ALA A 137 -16.76 -20.20 -21.03
N THR A 138 -17.86 -19.80 -21.65
CA THR A 138 -18.92 -20.71 -22.06
C THR A 138 -18.34 -21.61 -23.14
N THR A 139 -18.17 -22.89 -22.81
CA THR A 139 -17.93 -23.97 -23.78
C THR A 139 -19.17 -24.20 -24.64
#